data_AF-A0A9D1K598-F1
#
_entry.id   AF-A0A9D1K598-F1
#
_cell.length_a   1.000
_cell.length_b   1.000
_cell.length_c   1.000
_cell.angle_alpha   90.00
_cell.angle_beta   90.00
_cell.angle_gamma   90.00
#
_symmetry.space_group_name_H-M   'P 1'
#
loop_
_entity.id
_entity.type
_entity.pdbx_description
1 polymer ?
#
loop_
_entity_poly.entity_id
_entity_poly.type
_entity_poly.pdbx_seq_one_letter_code
_entity_poly.pdbx_strand_id
1 'polypeptide(L)'
;MTEKLAMTDFAGGGASAKSTPHWFFSILHIARNNDKMLNILGYRKGNMKKGFTLAEVLITLGIIGIIAAMTLPTVIKNNQRKEAEAKLKKAYSAVSQAFLAAQAKHGEAKDWAWDNADFVLSYYIAPEIKGAKLYPSGKQQVNVMCFEDKFSSTTQHGNHKNRQYVWMTGVGISTPFTSKTASLKMIDGTCIGLIPDNALSAEKILLVIDINGNMIGPNTAGYDLFFFVVKDNQILPYGYNWRAEDLANQTKTNSCNRKAGSSGFVCAAKVMADGWEIKYW
;
A
#
# COMPACT_ATOMS: atom_id res chain seq x y z
N MET A 1 2.73 -38.21 -45.06
CA MET A 1 3.00 -36.76 -45.08
C MET A 1 2.80 -36.22 -43.69
N THR A 2 3.90 -35.79 -43.10
CA THR A 2 4.05 -35.26 -41.74
C THR A 2 3.66 -33.80 -41.74
N GLU A 3 2.53 -33.46 -41.11
CA GLU A 3 2.16 -32.07 -40.90
C GLU A 3 2.49 -31.68 -39.45
N LYS A 4 3.65 -31.04 -39.28
CA LYS A 4 4.02 -30.29 -38.08
C LYS A 4 3.11 -29.07 -38.00
N LEU A 5 2.04 -29.14 -37.23
CA LEU A 5 1.34 -27.95 -36.76
C LEU A 5 2.19 -27.29 -35.66
N ALA A 6 3.04 -26.36 -36.08
CA ALA A 6 3.65 -25.37 -35.22
C ALA A 6 2.53 -24.43 -34.73
N MET A 7 2.12 -24.57 -33.46
CA MET A 7 1.41 -23.48 -32.78
C MET A 7 2.46 -22.52 -32.25
N THR A 8 2.79 -21.55 -33.10
CA THR A 8 3.39 -20.28 -32.74
C THR A 8 2.49 -19.56 -31.73
N ASP A 9 3.11 -19.14 -30.63
CA ASP A 9 2.77 -17.99 -29.78
C ASP A 9 1.29 -17.68 -29.55
N PHE A 10 0.73 -18.26 -28.48
CA PHE A 10 -0.29 -17.56 -27.69
C PHE A 10 0.40 -16.45 -26.88
N ALA A 11 0.77 -15.36 -27.56
CA ALA A 11 1.13 -14.10 -26.94
C ALA A 11 -0.16 -13.32 -26.62
N GLY A 12 -0.87 -13.78 -25.58
CA GLY A 12 -2.07 -13.14 -25.05
C GLY A 12 -1.92 -12.93 -23.55
N GLY A 13 -1.01 -12.03 -23.17
CA GLY A 13 -0.68 -11.72 -21.77
C GLY A 13 0.83 -11.76 -21.58
N GLY A 14 1.43 -10.61 -21.26
CA GLY A 14 2.87 -10.39 -21.16
C GLY A 14 3.59 -11.13 -20.03
N ALA A 15 3.34 -12.43 -19.86
CA ALA A 15 4.16 -13.32 -19.06
C ALA A 15 5.30 -13.85 -19.94
N SER A 16 6.54 -13.56 -19.54
CA SER A 16 7.74 -14.17 -20.13
C SER A 16 7.65 -15.70 -20.06
N ALA A 17 7.92 -16.38 -21.18
CA ALA A 17 7.93 -17.85 -21.28
C ALA A 17 8.86 -18.58 -20.28
N LYS A 18 9.68 -17.84 -19.53
CA LYS A 18 10.56 -18.36 -18.46
C LYS A 18 9.85 -18.59 -17.11
N SER A 19 8.61 -18.13 -16.93
CA SER A 19 7.88 -18.27 -15.65
C SER A 19 6.74 -19.28 -15.67
N THR A 20 6.55 -20.03 -16.77
CA THR A 20 5.48 -21.03 -16.86
C THR A 20 5.87 -22.25 -16.02
N PRO A 21 5.14 -22.57 -14.94
CA PRO A 21 5.51 -23.70 -14.09
C PRO A 21 5.45 -25.02 -14.87
N HIS A 22 6.38 -25.94 -14.61
CA HIS A 22 6.44 -27.25 -15.29
C HIS A 22 5.12 -28.05 -15.16
N TRP A 23 4.36 -27.86 -14.08
CA TRP A 23 3.04 -28.47 -13.88
C TRP A 23 1.97 -27.98 -14.87
N PHE A 24 2.13 -26.79 -15.45
CA PHE A 24 1.20 -26.24 -16.46
C PHE A 24 1.21 -27.08 -17.74
N PHE A 25 2.38 -27.57 -18.16
CA PHE A 25 2.50 -28.52 -19.27
C PHE A 25 1.92 -29.90 -18.94
N SER A 26 2.01 -30.33 -17.67
CA SER A 26 1.39 -31.57 -17.20
C SER A 26 -0.14 -31.51 -17.25
N ILE A 27 -0.74 -30.36 -16.93
CA ILE A 27 -2.19 -30.16 -16.99
C ILE A 27 -2.71 -30.10 -18.43
N LEU A 28 -1.97 -29.45 -19.34
CA LEU A 28 -2.26 -29.52 -20.79
C LEU A 28 -2.22 -30.96 -21.30
N HIS A 29 -1.30 -31.79 -20.78
CA HIS A 29 -1.25 -33.23 -21.06
C HIS A 29 -2.45 -34.00 -20.52
N ILE A 30 -2.96 -33.64 -19.32
CA ILE A 30 -4.16 -34.24 -18.74
C ILE A 30 -5.40 -33.92 -19.58
N ALA A 31 -5.58 -32.65 -19.98
CA ALA A 31 -6.68 -32.23 -20.86
C ALA A 31 -6.60 -32.91 -22.25
N ARG A 32 -5.40 -33.17 -22.77
CA ARG A 32 -5.19 -33.92 -24.03
C ARG A 32 -5.56 -35.40 -23.93
N ASN A 33 -5.60 -35.97 -22.73
CA ASN A 33 -5.90 -37.38 -22.47
C ASN A 33 -7.38 -37.64 -22.10
N ASN A 34 -8.27 -36.64 -22.25
CA ASN A 34 -9.70 -36.76 -21.94
C ASN A 34 -10.39 -37.93 -22.68
N ASP A 35 -9.95 -38.29 -23.89
CA ASP A 35 -10.45 -39.48 -24.62
C ASP A 35 -10.24 -40.80 -23.84
N LYS A 36 -9.20 -40.89 -22.99
CA LYS A 36 -8.97 -42.08 -22.13
C LYS A 36 -9.87 -42.08 -20.89
N MET A 37 -10.09 -40.91 -20.28
CA MET A 37 -11.00 -40.75 -19.14
C MET A 37 -12.47 -41.02 -19.52
N LEU A 38 -12.90 -40.53 -20.69
CA LEU A 38 -14.26 -40.74 -21.20
C LEU A 38 -14.54 -42.20 -21.58
N ASN A 39 -13.52 -42.96 -22.00
CA ASN A 39 -13.62 -44.41 -22.22
C ASN A 39 -13.75 -45.21 -20.92
N ILE A 40 -13.09 -44.80 -19.83
CA ILE A 40 -13.22 -45.43 -18.50
C ILE A 40 -14.64 -45.22 -17.94
N LEU A 41 -15.28 -44.10 -18.27
CA LEU A 41 -16.66 -43.79 -17.87
C LEU A 41 -17.74 -44.37 -18.83
N GLY A 42 -17.36 -45.23 -19.78
CA GLY A 42 -18.30 -46.00 -20.61
C GLY A 42 -18.98 -45.23 -21.75
N TYR A 43 -18.43 -44.09 -22.17
CA TYR A 43 -19.04 -43.26 -23.22
C TYR A 43 -18.74 -43.80 -24.64
N ARG A 44 -19.74 -44.30 -25.37
CA ARG A 44 -19.59 -44.77 -26.77
C ARG A 44 -19.59 -43.60 -27.77
N LYS A 45 -18.49 -43.47 -28.54
CA LYS A 45 -18.24 -42.41 -29.54
C LYS A 45 -19.07 -42.66 -30.82
N GLY A 46 -20.27 -42.08 -30.89
CA GLY A 46 -21.03 -41.95 -32.14
C GLY A 46 -20.53 -40.77 -32.98
N ASN A 47 -20.62 -40.87 -34.31
CA ASN A 47 -20.22 -39.82 -35.27
C ASN A 47 -20.99 -38.51 -35.02
N MET A 48 -20.47 -37.63 -34.17
CA MET A 48 -21.01 -36.31 -33.88
C MET A 48 -20.03 -35.23 -34.34
N LYS A 49 -20.59 -34.12 -34.84
CA LYS A 49 -19.87 -32.93 -35.29
C LYS A 49 -18.85 -32.48 -34.24
N LYS A 50 -17.68 -32.02 -34.69
CA LYS A 50 -16.55 -31.55 -33.84
C LYS A 50 -16.99 -30.36 -32.97
N GLY A 51 -17.50 -30.64 -31.78
CA GLY A 51 -17.84 -29.64 -30.75
C GLY A 51 -17.39 -30.16 -29.39
N PHE A 52 -17.01 -29.26 -28.50
CA PHE A 52 -16.65 -29.62 -27.13
C PHE A 52 -17.85 -30.22 -26.41
N THR A 53 -17.64 -31.35 -25.74
CA THR A 53 -18.65 -31.94 -24.86
C THR A 53 -18.80 -31.10 -23.60
N LEU A 54 -19.99 -31.14 -22.98
CA LEU A 54 -20.23 -30.45 -21.71
C LEU A 54 -19.24 -30.88 -20.62
N ALA A 55 -18.89 -32.18 -20.59
CA ALA A 55 -17.92 -32.72 -19.64
C ALA A 55 -16.51 -32.13 -19.85
N GLU A 56 -16.06 -31.96 -21.09
CA GLU A 56 -14.76 -31.32 -21.39
C GLU A 56 -14.73 -29.86 -20.95
N VAL A 57 -15.81 -29.10 -21.19
CA VAL A 57 -15.90 -27.71 -20.75
C VAL A 57 -15.91 -27.61 -19.21
N LEU A 58 -16.62 -28.50 -18.52
CA LEU A 58 -16.67 -28.50 -17.06
C LEU A 58 -15.33 -28.87 -16.41
N ILE A 59 -14.62 -29.85 -16.97
CA ILE A 59 -13.29 -30.23 -16.48
C ILE A 59 -12.29 -29.08 -16.68
N THR A 60 -12.31 -28.43 -17.85
CA THR A 60 -11.41 -27.29 -18.13
C THR A 60 -11.69 -26.09 -17.25
N LEU A 61 -12.96 -25.71 -17.07
CA LEU A 61 -13.35 -24.64 -16.15
C LEU A 61 -13.03 -24.99 -14.69
N GLY A 62 -13.22 -26.26 -14.27
CA GLY A 62 -12.85 -26.74 -12.94
C GLY A 62 -11.35 -26.60 -12.66
N ILE A 63 -10.51 -26.99 -13.63
CA ILE A 63 -9.04 -26.86 -13.53
C ILE A 63 -8.63 -25.39 -13.46
N ILE A 64 -9.14 -24.53 -14.36
CA ILE A 64 -8.84 -23.08 -14.35
C ILE A 64 -9.31 -22.45 -13.03
N GLY A 65 -10.47 -22.84 -12.52
CA GLY A 65 -11.01 -22.35 -11.25
C GLY A 65 -10.10 -22.66 -10.06
N ILE A 66 -9.60 -23.90 -9.96
CA ILE A 66 -8.66 -24.31 -8.90
C ILE A 66 -7.35 -23.51 -8.99
N ILE A 67 -6.78 -23.39 -10.20
CA ILE A 67 -5.53 -22.66 -10.43
C ILE A 67 -5.70 -21.18 -10.09
N ALA A 68 -6.78 -20.56 -10.57
CA ALA A 68 -7.07 -19.15 -10.32
C ALA A 68 -7.23 -18.88 -8.82
N ALA A 69 -7.93 -19.75 -8.10
CA ALA A 69 -8.10 -19.63 -6.65
C ALA A 69 -6.77 -19.67 -5.88
N MET A 70 -5.79 -20.47 -6.34
CA MET A 70 -4.47 -20.55 -5.71
C MET A 70 -3.52 -19.42 -6.11
N THR A 71 -3.64 -18.89 -7.32
CA THR A 71 -2.65 -17.95 -7.89
C THR A 71 -3.07 -16.48 -7.79
N LEU A 72 -4.35 -16.17 -7.95
CA LEU A 72 -4.85 -14.78 -7.95
C LEU A 72 -4.54 -14.04 -6.64
N PRO A 73 -4.75 -14.63 -5.43
CA PRO A 73 -4.47 -13.91 -4.19
C PRO A 73 -2.99 -13.51 -4.06
N THR A 74 -2.08 -14.40 -4.41
CA THR A 74 -0.63 -14.14 -4.34
C THR A 74 -0.19 -13.08 -5.34
N VAL A 75 -0.68 -13.16 -6.57
CA VAL A 75 -0.34 -12.18 -7.62
C VAL A 75 -0.87 -10.80 -7.26
N ILE A 76 -2.12 -10.70 -6.80
CA ILE A 76 -2.73 -9.42 -6.38
C ILE A 76 -1.94 -8.82 -5.21
N LYS A 77 -1.64 -9.61 -4.17
CA LYS A 77 -0.87 -9.13 -3.00
C LYS A 77 0.51 -8.63 -3.41
N ASN A 78 1.22 -9.37 -4.26
CA ASN A 78 2.55 -8.97 -4.73
C ASN A 78 2.50 -7.70 -5.58
N ASN A 79 1.46 -7.54 -6.41
CA ASN A 79 1.29 -6.33 -7.22
C ASN A 79 0.99 -5.11 -6.35
N GLN A 80 0.05 -5.23 -5.41
CA GLN A 80 -0.25 -4.17 -4.44
C GLN A 80 0.99 -3.75 -3.64
N ARG A 81 1.86 -4.72 -3.29
CA ARG A 81 3.10 -4.46 -2.56
C ARG A 81 4.07 -3.62 -3.36
N LYS A 82 4.33 -4.02 -4.62
CA LYS A 82 5.21 -3.27 -5.52
C LYS A 82 4.65 -1.87 -5.83
N GLU A 83 3.34 -1.76 -5.96
CA GLU A 83 2.69 -0.47 -6.13
C GLU A 83 2.89 0.42 -4.90
N ALA A 84 2.72 -0.13 -3.69
CA ALA A 84 2.96 0.60 -2.44
C ALA A 84 4.42 1.04 -2.29
N GLU A 85 5.38 0.17 -2.58
CA GLU A 85 6.82 0.48 -2.60
C GLU A 85 7.12 1.67 -3.53
N ALA A 86 6.60 1.62 -4.76
CA ALA A 86 6.80 2.69 -5.75
C ALA A 86 6.12 4.00 -5.34
N LYS A 87 4.89 3.95 -4.84
CA LYS A 87 4.15 5.13 -4.38
C LYS A 87 4.80 5.78 -3.17
N LEU A 88 5.24 4.99 -2.18
CA LEU A 88 5.96 5.51 -1.01
C LEU A 88 7.24 6.21 -1.41
N LYS A 89 8.06 5.58 -2.26
CA LYS A 89 9.31 6.18 -2.74
C LYS A 89 9.07 7.48 -3.50
N LYS A 90 8.05 7.50 -4.34
CA LYS A 90 7.62 8.70 -5.09
C LYS A 90 7.17 9.80 -4.14
N ALA A 91 6.25 9.49 -3.22
CA ALA A 91 5.70 10.44 -2.27
C ALA A 91 6.79 11.05 -1.39
N TYR A 92 7.67 10.22 -0.81
CA TYR A 92 8.82 10.70 -0.04
C TYR A 92 9.71 11.63 -0.88
N SER A 93 10.06 11.22 -2.11
CA SER A 93 10.91 12.04 -2.98
C SER A 93 10.28 13.39 -3.32
N ALA A 94 8.98 13.41 -3.62
CA ALA A 94 8.24 14.63 -3.92
C ALA A 94 8.19 15.58 -2.72
N VAL A 95 7.91 15.05 -1.52
CA VAL A 95 7.90 15.83 -0.28
C VAL A 95 9.30 16.34 0.07
N SER A 96 10.34 15.51 -0.06
CA SER A 96 11.72 15.95 0.17
C SER A 96 12.15 17.05 -0.80
N GLN A 97 11.76 16.96 -2.08
CA GLN A 97 12.03 18.01 -3.06
C GLN A 97 11.29 19.31 -2.74
N ALA A 98 10.00 19.23 -2.39
CA ALA A 98 9.23 20.39 -1.96
C ALA A 98 9.83 21.04 -0.71
N PHE A 99 10.26 20.23 0.25
CA PHE A 99 10.90 20.70 1.48
C PHE A 99 12.23 21.42 1.21
N LEU A 100 13.08 20.89 0.33
CA LEU A 100 14.32 21.54 -0.08
C LEU A 100 14.08 22.84 -0.86
N ALA A 101 13.08 22.85 -1.75
CA ALA A 101 12.71 24.06 -2.50
C ALA A 101 12.20 25.17 -1.56
N ALA A 102 11.40 24.81 -0.57
CA ALA A 102 10.93 25.71 0.46
C ALA A 102 12.09 26.26 1.31
N GLN A 103 13.05 25.43 1.71
CA GLN A 103 14.25 25.87 2.42
C GLN A 103 15.08 26.87 1.60
N ALA A 104 15.22 26.63 0.29
CA ALA A 104 15.95 27.54 -0.59
C ALA A 104 15.31 28.94 -0.67
N LYS A 105 13.99 29.04 -0.49
CA LYS A 105 13.24 30.31 -0.56
C LYS A 105 13.09 30.99 0.81
N HIS A 106 12.97 30.21 1.87
CA HIS A 106 12.56 30.69 3.18
C HIS A 106 13.59 30.47 4.29
N GLY A 107 14.76 29.94 3.96
CA GLY A 107 15.82 29.64 4.92
C GLY A 107 15.66 28.29 5.59
N GLU A 108 16.49 28.04 6.60
CA GLU A 108 16.58 26.75 7.27
C GLU A 108 15.26 26.36 7.94
N ALA A 109 14.88 25.10 7.78
CA ALA A 109 13.63 24.57 8.29
C ALA A 109 13.56 24.60 9.83
N LYS A 110 14.69 24.54 10.54
CA LYS A 110 14.73 24.63 12.01
C LYS A 110 14.09 25.91 12.57
N ASP A 111 14.07 26.99 11.78
CA ASP A 111 13.58 28.31 12.18
C ASP A 111 12.11 28.55 11.77
N TRP A 112 11.45 27.57 11.16
CA TRP A 112 10.06 27.69 10.75
C TRP A 112 9.10 27.64 11.94
N ALA A 113 7.90 28.23 11.76
CA ALA A 113 6.82 28.27 12.76
C ALA A 113 6.08 26.92 12.86
N TRP A 114 6.80 25.88 13.30
CA TRP A 114 6.32 24.50 13.36
C TRP A 114 5.17 24.23 14.33
N ASP A 115 4.89 25.15 15.23
CA ASP A 115 3.74 25.10 16.14
C ASP A 115 2.40 25.31 15.40
N ASN A 116 2.44 25.89 14.20
CA ASN A 116 1.30 26.16 13.35
C ASN A 116 1.39 25.36 12.04
N ALA A 117 0.83 24.15 12.04
CA ALA A 117 0.86 23.26 10.88
C ALA A 117 0.16 23.84 9.64
N ASP A 118 -0.92 24.60 9.84
CA ASP A 118 -1.62 25.30 8.75
C ASP A 118 -0.70 26.28 8.02
N PHE A 119 0.00 27.11 8.79
CA PHE A 119 0.93 28.07 8.25
C PHE A 119 2.08 27.37 7.53
N VAL A 120 2.68 26.35 8.15
CA VAL A 120 3.79 25.63 7.54
C VAL A 120 3.39 24.99 6.21
N LEU A 121 2.24 24.32 6.17
CA LEU A 121 1.79 23.69 4.93
C LEU A 121 1.41 24.72 3.87
N SER A 122 0.67 25.78 4.23
CA SER A 122 0.20 26.76 3.26
C SER A 122 1.28 27.69 2.72
N TYR A 123 2.27 28.03 3.55
CA TYR A 123 3.31 29.00 3.19
C TYR A 123 4.58 28.35 2.68
N TYR A 124 5.04 27.24 3.28
CA TYR A 124 6.31 26.60 2.89
C TYR A 124 6.11 25.46 1.91
N ILE A 125 5.24 24.49 2.20
CA ILE A 125 5.25 23.19 1.49
C ILE A 125 4.33 23.18 0.26
N ALA A 126 3.06 23.57 0.41
CA ALA A 126 2.06 23.47 -0.64
C ALA A 126 2.39 24.30 -1.90
N PRO A 127 3.00 25.50 -1.81
CA PRO A 127 3.42 26.24 -3.00
C PRO A 127 4.43 25.48 -3.88
N GLU A 128 5.22 24.57 -3.30
CA GLU A 128 6.21 23.78 -4.03
C GLU A 128 5.61 22.48 -4.63
N ILE A 129 4.36 22.16 -4.30
CA ILE A 129 3.65 20.98 -4.80
C ILE A 129 2.50 21.44 -5.71
N LYS A 130 2.70 21.32 -7.02
CA LYS A 130 1.71 21.74 -8.02
C LYS A 130 0.36 21.04 -7.84
N GLY A 131 -0.69 21.83 -7.68
CA GLY A 131 -2.07 21.32 -7.55
C GLY A 131 -2.39 20.71 -6.19
N ALA A 132 -1.56 20.95 -5.16
CA ALA A 132 -1.86 20.51 -3.81
C ALA A 132 -3.13 21.19 -3.28
N LYS A 133 -4.04 20.40 -2.71
CA LYS A 133 -5.21 20.89 -1.99
C LYS A 133 -4.92 20.86 -0.49
N LEU A 134 -5.09 21.99 0.18
CA LEU A 134 -4.90 22.12 1.63
C LEU A 134 -6.16 21.72 2.40
N TYR A 135 -5.93 21.13 3.57
CA TYR A 135 -6.94 20.73 4.55
C TYR A 135 -6.47 21.26 5.90
N PRO A 136 -7.05 22.39 6.36
CA PRO A 136 -6.56 23.08 7.54
C PRO A 136 -6.84 22.30 8.83
N SER A 137 -6.17 22.63 9.93
CA SER A 137 -6.46 22.07 11.24
C SER A 137 -7.79 22.59 11.82
N GLY A 138 -8.41 21.83 12.71
CA GLY A 138 -9.71 22.20 13.26
C GLY A 138 -10.25 21.28 14.34
N LYS A 139 -11.08 21.85 15.23
CA LYS A 139 -11.69 21.15 16.37
C LYS A 139 -12.63 19.99 15.95
N GLN A 140 -13.15 20.03 14.72
CA GLN A 140 -14.05 19.02 14.15
C GLN A 140 -13.31 17.97 13.30
N GLN A 141 -11.98 17.90 13.38
CA GLN A 141 -11.14 17.08 12.49
C GLN A 141 -10.04 16.35 13.27
N VAL A 142 -10.40 15.77 14.42
CA VAL A 142 -9.48 14.94 15.20
C VAL A 142 -9.36 13.55 14.54
N ASN A 143 -8.13 13.05 14.40
CA ASN A 143 -7.79 11.70 13.89
C ASN A 143 -8.01 11.44 12.39
N VAL A 144 -7.95 12.49 11.56
CA VAL A 144 -8.14 12.39 10.09
C VAL A 144 -7.12 13.23 9.32
N MET A 145 -6.87 12.87 8.05
CA MET A 145 -6.12 13.69 7.09
C MET A 145 -6.83 13.72 5.75
N CYS A 146 -6.70 14.83 5.01
CA CYS A 146 -7.34 15.07 3.71
C CYS A 146 -8.85 14.80 3.66
N PHE A 147 -9.56 14.88 4.79
CA PHE A 147 -10.95 14.50 4.90
C PHE A 147 -11.82 15.26 3.87
N GLU A 148 -12.61 14.53 3.09
CA GLU A 148 -13.73 15.09 2.34
C GLU A 148 -14.97 14.95 3.24
N ASP A 149 -15.99 15.81 3.11
CA ASP A 149 -17.11 16.09 4.05
C ASP A 149 -17.96 14.89 4.57
N LYS A 150 -17.53 13.65 4.31
CA LYS A 150 -18.12 12.37 4.75
C LYS A 150 -17.73 11.94 6.18
N PHE A 151 -16.74 12.57 6.82
CA PHE A 151 -16.37 12.31 8.22
C PHE A 151 -16.69 13.52 9.11
N SER A 152 -17.90 13.57 9.65
CA SER A 152 -18.20 14.46 10.79
C SER A 152 -17.50 13.89 12.04
N SER A 153 -16.45 14.53 12.52
CA SER A 153 -15.99 14.32 13.89
C SER A 153 -16.95 15.05 14.82
N THR A 154 -18.12 14.48 15.05
CA THR A 154 -18.97 14.96 16.13
C THR A 154 -18.36 14.43 17.42
N THR A 155 -17.59 15.28 18.09
CA THR A 155 -17.16 15.09 19.47
C THR A 155 -18.39 15.04 20.36
N GLN A 156 -18.85 13.84 20.72
CA GLN A 156 -19.76 13.62 21.83
C GLN A 156 -19.32 12.34 22.53
N HIS A 157 -18.63 12.53 23.66
CA HIS A 157 -18.44 11.56 24.76
C HIS A 157 -18.42 10.07 24.37
N GLY A 158 -17.21 9.53 24.17
CA GLY A 158 -16.93 8.11 24.41
C GLY A 158 -17.19 7.13 23.26
N ASN A 159 -17.59 7.58 22.06
CA ASN A 159 -17.82 6.68 20.92
C ASN A 159 -17.02 7.09 19.67
N HIS A 160 -15.89 6.42 19.43
CA HIS A 160 -15.00 6.63 18.29
C HIS A 160 -15.58 6.07 16.97
N LYS A 161 -16.69 6.62 16.48
CA LYS A 161 -17.39 6.07 15.30
C LYS A 161 -16.76 6.37 13.94
N ASN A 162 -15.64 7.08 13.87
CA ASN A 162 -15.15 7.62 12.59
C ASN A 162 -13.60 7.74 12.55
N ARG A 163 -12.88 6.66 12.91
CA ARG A 163 -11.41 6.61 12.78
C ARG A 163 -11.01 6.24 11.36
N GLN A 164 -10.24 7.11 10.72
CA GLN A 164 -9.79 6.90 9.34
C GLN A 164 -8.68 5.85 9.24
N TYR A 165 -7.79 5.82 10.24
CA TYR A 165 -6.58 5.01 10.23
C TYR A 165 -6.55 3.98 11.36
N VAL A 166 -5.89 2.84 11.09
CA VAL A 166 -5.64 1.77 12.05
C VAL A 166 -4.15 1.42 12.13
N TRP A 167 -3.71 0.94 13.29
CA TRP A 167 -2.40 0.31 13.45
C TRP A 167 -2.36 -1.03 12.69
N MET A 168 -1.18 -1.62 12.51
CA MET A 168 -1.06 -2.96 11.90
C MET A 168 -1.83 -4.04 12.67
N THR A 169 -2.13 -3.80 13.96
CA THR A 169 -2.95 -4.68 14.81
C THR A 169 -4.45 -4.59 14.51
N GLY A 170 -4.89 -3.60 13.71
CA GLY A 170 -6.30 -3.28 13.47
C GLY A 170 -6.92 -2.35 14.51
N VAL A 171 -6.18 -1.97 15.56
CA VAL A 171 -6.65 -0.98 16.54
C VAL A 171 -6.64 0.41 15.90
N GLY A 172 -7.75 1.14 15.99
CA GLY A 172 -7.85 2.48 15.42
C GLY A 172 -6.90 3.49 16.06
N ILE A 173 -6.28 4.33 15.24
CA ILE A 173 -5.31 5.33 15.66
C ILE A 173 -6.04 6.56 16.24
N SER A 174 -5.62 7.00 17.42
CA SER A 174 -6.02 8.29 18.01
C SER A 174 -4.81 9.22 18.06
N THR A 175 -3.79 8.87 18.84
CA THR A 175 -2.48 9.54 18.76
C THR A 175 -1.69 9.02 17.56
N PRO A 176 -0.86 9.84 16.90
CA PRO A 176 -0.47 11.21 17.25
C PRO A 176 -1.39 12.30 16.68
N PHE A 177 -2.45 11.95 15.95
CA PHE A 177 -3.33 12.95 15.35
C PHE A 177 -4.03 13.81 16.42
N THR A 178 -3.99 15.12 16.25
CA THR A 178 -4.63 16.09 17.16
C THR A 178 -5.48 17.10 16.38
N SER A 179 -6.18 17.99 17.08
CA SER A 179 -6.88 19.12 16.47
C SER A 179 -5.95 20.14 15.80
N LYS A 180 -4.63 20.05 16.00
CA LYS A 180 -3.61 20.86 15.32
C LYS A 180 -3.07 20.19 14.06
N THR A 181 -3.56 19.01 13.70
CA THR A 181 -3.14 18.33 12.47
C THR A 181 -3.64 19.12 11.28
N ALA A 182 -2.73 19.58 10.42
CA ALA A 182 -3.07 20.06 9.09
C ALA A 182 -2.64 19.03 8.06
N SER A 183 -3.23 19.04 6.87
CA SER A 183 -2.83 18.12 5.81
C SER A 183 -2.94 18.74 4.42
N LEU A 184 -2.30 18.11 3.45
CA LEU A 184 -2.42 18.43 2.04
C LEU A 184 -2.62 17.15 1.24
N LYS A 185 -3.37 17.27 0.14
CA LYS A 185 -3.58 16.19 -0.83
C LYS A 185 -2.92 16.58 -2.15
N MET A 186 -2.07 15.69 -2.65
CA MET A 186 -1.44 15.81 -3.96
C MET A 186 -2.44 15.43 -5.07
N ILE A 187 -2.14 15.82 -6.31
CA ILE A 187 -3.00 15.53 -7.47
C ILE A 187 -3.15 14.03 -7.76
N ASP A 188 -2.17 13.21 -7.37
CA ASP A 188 -2.20 11.75 -7.50
C ASP A 188 -2.95 11.05 -6.35
N GLY A 189 -3.53 11.83 -5.43
CA GLY A 189 -4.30 11.34 -4.30
C GLY A 189 -3.48 11.13 -3.03
N THR A 190 -2.15 11.16 -3.08
CA THR A 190 -1.30 11.02 -1.89
C THR A 190 -1.62 12.12 -0.86
N CYS A 191 -1.74 11.72 0.40
CA CYS A 191 -2.10 12.57 1.51
C CYS A 191 -0.93 12.75 2.46
N ILE A 192 -0.62 13.99 2.80
CA ILE A 192 0.49 14.33 3.68
C ILE A 192 -0.07 15.14 4.84
N GLY A 193 0.06 14.61 6.05
CA GLY A 193 -0.28 15.31 7.29
C GLY A 193 0.96 15.86 7.97
N LEU A 194 0.78 17.01 8.60
CA LEU A 194 1.75 17.61 9.49
C LEU A 194 1.13 17.73 10.87
N ILE A 195 1.82 17.14 11.85
CA ILE A 195 1.37 17.07 13.23
C ILE A 195 2.44 17.76 14.10
N PRO A 196 2.11 18.93 14.65
CA PRO A 196 2.99 19.62 15.60
C PRO A 196 2.87 18.97 16.98
N ASP A 197 3.85 19.24 17.86
CA ASP A 197 3.85 18.81 19.25
C ASP A 197 3.69 17.28 19.44
N ASN A 198 4.36 16.49 18.61
CA ASN A 198 4.41 15.04 18.75
C ASN A 198 5.00 14.65 20.12
N ALA A 199 4.14 14.18 21.02
CA ALA A 199 4.52 13.73 22.35
C ALA A 199 5.24 12.36 22.35
N LEU A 200 5.32 11.68 21.19
CA LEU A 200 5.82 10.30 21.09
C LEU A 200 7.31 10.19 20.76
N SER A 201 7.97 11.29 20.37
CA SER A 201 9.40 11.30 20.00
C SER A 201 10.08 12.59 20.46
N ALA A 202 11.41 12.56 20.55
CA ALA A 202 12.21 13.76 20.84
C ALA A 202 12.03 14.82 19.76
N GLU A 203 11.78 14.39 18.53
CA GLU A 203 11.41 15.19 17.39
C GLU A 203 9.91 15.51 17.45
N LYS A 204 9.61 16.77 17.79
CA LYS A 204 8.24 17.25 17.99
C LYS A 204 7.42 17.32 16.70
N ILE A 205 8.04 17.25 15.53
CA ILE A 205 7.36 17.46 14.25
C ILE A 205 7.25 16.14 13.52
N LEU A 206 6.02 15.67 13.40
CA LEU A 206 5.71 14.42 12.72
C LEU A 206 5.04 14.73 11.38
N LEU A 207 5.60 14.14 10.33
CA LEU A 207 5.04 14.14 8.99
C LEU A 207 4.51 12.74 8.69
N VAL A 208 3.26 12.66 8.23
CA VAL A 208 2.59 11.38 7.97
C VAL A 208 2.21 11.34 6.50
N ILE A 209 2.58 10.28 5.79
CA ILE A 209 2.28 10.10 4.38
C ILE A 209 1.34 8.90 4.23
N ASP A 210 0.17 9.16 3.68
CA ASP A 210 -0.77 8.18 3.17
C ASP A 210 -0.62 8.11 1.64
N ILE A 211 -0.10 7.00 1.13
CA ILE A 211 0.35 6.86 -0.26
C ILE A 211 -0.76 6.59 -1.27
N ASN A 212 -1.89 6.04 -0.83
CA ASN A 212 -3.08 5.77 -1.66
C ASN A 212 -4.22 6.75 -1.37
N GLY A 213 -4.05 7.62 -0.37
CA GLY A 213 -4.96 8.68 -0.07
C GLY A 213 -6.11 8.24 0.84
N ASN A 214 -6.80 9.23 1.38
CA ASN A 214 -7.59 9.14 2.59
C ASN A 214 -8.76 8.13 2.63
N MET A 215 -9.08 7.45 1.54
CA MET A 215 -10.29 6.63 1.40
C MET A 215 -10.13 5.39 0.52
N ILE A 216 -8.92 5.09 0.05
CA ILE A 216 -8.63 3.84 -0.64
C ILE A 216 -7.99 2.96 0.42
N GLY A 217 -8.79 2.15 1.14
CA GLY A 217 -8.26 1.26 2.17
C GLY A 217 -7.05 0.45 1.66
N PRO A 218 -6.19 -0.07 2.56
CA PRO A 218 -6.48 -0.42 3.95
C PRO A 218 -6.36 0.67 5.04
N ASN A 219 -5.85 1.88 4.75
CA ASN A 219 -5.60 2.96 5.73
C ASN A 219 -4.90 2.46 7.01
N THR A 220 -3.87 1.63 6.82
CA THR A 220 -3.16 0.90 7.88
C THR A 220 -1.70 1.34 7.96
N ALA A 221 -1.25 1.64 9.18
CA ALA A 221 0.16 1.91 9.48
C ALA A 221 1.07 0.84 8.87
N GLY A 222 2.07 1.26 8.09
CA GLY A 222 3.02 0.38 7.42
C GLY A 222 2.53 -0.31 6.13
N TYR A 223 1.26 -0.16 5.75
CA TYR A 223 0.78 -0.66 4.45
C TYR A 223 0.68 0.49 3.46
N ASP A 224 -0.02 1.54 3.88
CA ASP A 224 -0.21 2.77 3.11
C ASP A 224 0.06 4.04 3.93
N LEU A 225 0.03 3.95 5.26
CA LEU A 225 0.33 5.05 6.18
C LEU A 225 1.75 4.95 6.76
N PHE A 226 2.59 5.93 6.49
CA PHE A 226 4.01 5.95 6.86
C PHE A 226 4.39 7.21 7.63
N PHE A 227 5.25 7.07 8.64
CA PHE A 227 5.59 8.13 9.58
C PHE A 227 7.03 8.59 9.42
N PHE A 228 7.22 9.90 9.43
CA PHE A 228 8.48 10.61 9.26
C PHE A 228 8.60 11.70 10.31
N VAL A 229 9.82 12.12 10.61
CA VAL A 229 10.13 13.24 11.51
C VAL A 229 10.95 14.28 10.77
N VAL A 230 10.80 15.54 11.19
CA VAL A 230 11.68 16.61 10.74
C VAL A 230 12.75 16.83 11.80
N LYS A 231 14.02 16.76 11.38
CA LYS A 231 15.20 16.99 12.23
C LYS A 231 16.30 17.66 11.43
N ASP A 232 16.94 18.68 11.98
CA ASP A 232 18.13 19.35 11.43
C ASP A 232 18.02 19.62 9.92
N ASN A 233 16.90 20.23 9.49
CA ASN A 233 16.61 20.55 8.09
C ASN A 233 16.43 19.33 7.16
N GLN A 234 16.13 18.15 7.71
CA GLN A 234 15.89 16.92 6.95
C GLN A 234 14.59 16.23 7.35
N ILE A 235 14.03 15.48 6.40
CA ILE A 235 12.91 14.56 6.63
C ILE A 235 13.47 13.14 6.73
N LEU A 236 13.36 12.57 7.92
CA LEU A 236 13.87 11.24 8.24
C LEU A 236 12.70 10.29 8.55
N PRO A 237 12.80 8.99 8.23
CA PRO A 237 11.78 8.05 8.65
C PRO A 237 11.71 7.98 10.18
N TYR A 238 10.52 7.80 10.73
CA TYR A 238 10.39 7.59 12.17
C TYR A 238 11.16 6.31 12.56
N GLY A 239 11.97 6.40 13.62
CA GLY A 239 12.90 5.32 14.01
C GLY A 239 14.19 5.28 13.19
N TYR A 240 14.60 6.36 12.51
CA TYR A 240 15.88 6.46 11.79
C TYR A 240 17.12 6.09 12.64
N ASN A 241 17.03 6.25 13.96
CA ASN A 241 18.08 5.93 14.93
C ASN A 241 17.91 4.55 15.59
N TRP A 242 16.90 3.78 15.21
CA TRP A 242 16.70 2.42 15.72
C TRP A 242 17.68 1.45 15.07
N ARG A 243 18.06 0.41 15.81
CA ARG A 243 18.85 -0.69 15.26
C ARG A 243 17.99 -1.47 14.26
N ALA A 244 18.62 -2.02 13.22
CA ALA A 244 17.91 -2.78 12.18
C ALA A 244 17.09 -3.96 12.75
N GLU A 245 17.61 -4.63 13.78
CA GLU A 245 16.94 -5.73 14.51
C GLU A 245 15.66 -5.30 15.24
N ASP A 246 15.59 -4.04 15.66
CA ASP A 246 14.45 -3.50 16.40
C ASP A 246 13.28 -3.12 15.48
N LEU A 247 13.57 -2.78 14.23
CA LEU A 247 12.58 -2.28 13.28
C LEU A 247 11.46 -3.29 12.99
N ALA A 248 11.72 -4.60 13.13
CA ALA A 248 10.73 -5.66 12.91
C ALA A 248 10.49 -6.55 14.14
N ASN A 249 10.91 -6.09 15.32
CA ASN A 249 10.83 -6.86 16.56
C ASN A 249 9.37 -7.10 16.97
N GLN A 250 9.01 -8.32 17.38
CA GLN A 250 7.63 -8.72 17.68
C GLN A 250 7.07 -8.12 18.98
N THR A 251 7.92 -7.73 19.93
CA THR A 251 7.51 -7.26 21.26
C THR A 251 7.75 -5.77 21.47
N LYS A 252 8.61 -5.15 20.65
CA LYS A 252 8.91 -3.72 20.73
C LYS A 252 7.76 -2.90 20.17
N THR A 253 7.09 -2.10 21.00
CA THR A 253 6.05 -1.15 20.60
C THR A 253 6.49 -0.30 19.42
N ASN A 254 5.59 0.07 18.51
CA ASN A 254 5.82 0.87 17.30
C ASN A 254 6.65 0.19 16.21
N SER A 255 7.18 -1.02 16.44
CA SER A 255 7.92 -1.76 15.42
C SER A 255 7.05 -2.06 14.20
N CYS A 256 7.69 -2.36 13.08
CA CYS A 256 7.05 -2.81 11.85
C CYS A 256 6.71 -4.30 11.93
N ASN A 257 5.89 -4.68 12.90
CA ASN A 257 5.48 -6.06 13.12
C ASN A 257 4.04 -6.14 13.65
N ARG A 258 3.17 -6.92 13.02
CA ARG A 258 1.75 -7.05 13.41
C ARG A 258 1.53 -7.51 14.86
N LYS A 259 2.51 -8.18 15.48
CA LYS A 259 2.40 -8.64 16.88
C LYS A 259 2.78 -7.57 17.91
N ALA A 260 3.46 -6.52 17.49
CA ALA A 260 3.86 -5.44 18.38
C ALA A 260 2.68 -4.49 18.67
N GLY A 261 2.66 -3.93 19.88
CA GLY A 261 1.70 -2.88 20.25
C GLY A 261 1.92 -1.61 19.43
N SER A 262 0.83 -0.94 19.04
CA SER A 262 0.84 0.26 18.19
C SER A 262 1.76 0.13 16.96
N SER A 263 1.78 -1.06 16.35
CA SER A 263 2.71 -1.41 15.28
C SER A 263 2.47 -0.62 14.00
N GLY A 264 3.58 -0.36 13.30
CA GLY A 264 3.59 0.29 11.99
C GLY A 264 4.31 1.64 11.95
N PHE A 265 4.63 2.22 13.11
CA PHE A 265 5.23 3.55 13.19
C PHE A 265 6.60 3.63 12.50
N VAL A 266 7.47 2.65 12.73
CA VAL A 266 8.83 2.61 12.13
C VAL A 266 8.87 1.93 10.77
N CYS A 267 7.73 1.60 10.16
CA CYS A 267 7.72 0.85 8.90
C CYS A 267 8.39 1.61 7.75
N ALA A 268 8.34 2.94 7.74
CA ALA A 268 9.09 3.74 6.76
C ALA A 268 10.61 3.47 6.88
N ALA A 269 11.14 3.48 8.10
CA ALA A 269 12.55 3.18 8.35
C ALA A 269 12.90 1.75 7.94
N LYS A 270 12.02 0.78 8.22
CA LYS A 270 12.22 -0.61 7.79
C LYS A 270 12.29 -0.75 6.27
N VAL A 271 11.34 -0.13 5.56
CA VAL A 271 11.28 -0.18 4.09
C VAL A 271 12.51 0.48 3.49
N MET A 272 12.93 1.65 4.01
CA MET A 272 14.15 2.33 3.54
C MET A 272 15.41 1.50 3.81
N ALA A 273 15.52 0.88 4.99
CA ALA A 273 16.64 -0.03 5.34
C ALA A 273 16.68 -1.27 4.45
N ASP A 274 15.53 -1.74 3.97
CA ASP A 274 15.41 -2.87 3.04
C ASP A 274 15.60 -2.50 1.57
N GLY A 275 16.01 -1.26 1.27
CA GLY A 275 16.22 -0.79 -0.11
C GLY A 275 14.92 -0.38 -0.83
N TRP A 276 13.95 0.16 -0.09
CA TRP A 276 12.58 0.48 -0.55
C TRP A 276 11.70 -0.73 -0.85
N GLU A 277 12.03 -1.89 -0.28
CA GLU A 277 11.24 -3.11 -0.42
C GLU A 277 10.41 -3.37 0.84
N ILE A 278 9.14 -3.74 0.66
CA ILE A 278 8.26 -4.13 1.75
C ILE A 278 8.36 -5.65 1.92
N LYS A 279 8.89 -6.10 3.06
CA LYS A 279 9.15 -7.54 3.32
C LYS A 279 8.26 -8.18 4.40
N TYR A 280 7.32 -7.42 4.95
CA TYR A 280 6.54 -7.80 6.14
C TYR A 280 5.02 -7.92 5.90
N TRP A 281 4.60 -7.92 4.64
CA TRP A 281 3.20 -8.10 4.25
C TRP A 281 2.73 -9.56 4.32
#